data_AF-A0A4Y2TYD2-F1
#
_entry.id   AF-A0A4Y2TYD2-F1
#
_cell.length_a   1.000
_cell.length_b   1.000
_cell.length_c   1.000
_cell.angle_alpha   90.00
_cell.angle_beta   90.00
_cell.angle_gamma   90.00
#
_symmetry.space_group_name_H-M   'P 1'
#
loop_
_entity.id
_entity.type
_entity.pdbx_description
1 polymer ?
#
loop_
_entity_poly.entity_id
_entity_poly.type
_entity_poly.pdbx_seq_one_letter_code
_entity_poly.pdbx_strand_id
1 'polypeptide(L)'
;MLWKYENVAEVQRQYRREFQEDPPTRLTINRIKDKFETNGTFQDVHRQHFGRPRTSTSFTSQERVLESYRETSKNSVRQTSREIGIIKSSVHRILRRCRWKSCIPTIAQAMNEGDSD
;
A
#
# COMPACT_ATOMS: atom_id res chain seq x y z
N MET A 1 -24.15 -3.13 14.97
CA MET A 1 -24.52 -2.86 16.38
C MET A 1 -24.82 -1.38 16.67
N LEU A 2 -24.13 -0.42 16.05
CA LEU A 2 -24.34 1.03 16.29
C LEU A 2 -25.52 1.65 15.52
N TRP A 3 -25.77 1.26 14.27
CA TRP A 3 -26.86 1.82 13.45
C TRP A 3 -28.27 1.39 13.90
N LYS A 4 -28.36 0.38 14.77
CA LYS A 4 -29.64 -0.22 15.15
C LYS A 4 -30.32 0.55 16.28
N TYR A 5 -29.56 1.37 17.00
CA TYR A 5 -30.02 2.09 18.17
C TYR A 5 -29.63 3.56 18.05
N GLU A 6 -30.62 4.45 17.96
CA GLU A 6 -30.39 5.90 17.99
C GLU A 6 -29.83 6.37 19.34
N ASN A 7 -30.04 5.59 20.41
CA ASN A 7 -29.67 5.94 21.76
C ASN A 7 -28.32 5.33 22.18
N VAL A 8 -27.37 6.18 22.57
CA VAL A 8 -26.03 5.78 23.04
C VAL A 8 -26.09 4.90 24.30
N ALA A 9 -27.07 5.13 25.19
CA ALA A 9 -27.22 4.31 26.39
C ALA A 9 -27.59 2.86 26.05
N GLU A 10 -28.41 2.64 25.01
CA GLU A 10 -28.76 1.30 24.54
C GLU A 10 -27.57 0.61 23.87
N VAL A 11 -26.75 1.35 23.12
CA VAL A 11 -25.48 0.84 22.56
C VAL A 11 -24.55 0.35 23.69
N GLN A 12 -24.40 1.13 24.77
CA GLN A 12 -23.56 0.76 25.91
C GLN A 12 -24.12 -0.46 26.65
N ARG A 13 -25.44 -0.55 26.84
CA ARG A 13 -26.09 -1.72 27.45
C ARG A 13 -25.86 -2.98 26.63
N GLN A 14 -26.03 -2.91 25.31
CA GLN A 14 -25.82 -4.04 24.41
C GLN A 14 -24.35 -4.46 24.38
N TYR A 15 -23.42 -3.50 24.36
CA TYR A 15 -21.99 -3.78 24.42
C TYR A 15 -21.62 -4.55 25.69
N ARG A 16 -22.12 -4.12 26.85
CA ARG A 16 -21.91 -4.84 28.13
C ARG A 16 -22.48 -6.25 28.10
N ARG A 17 -23.66 -6.45 27.50
CA ARG A 17 -24.28 -7.78 27.40
C ARG A 17 -23.47 -8.73 26.51
N GLU A 18 -22.91 -8.22 25.43
CA GLU A 18 -22.26 -9.04 24.42
C GLU A 18 -20.78 -9.30 24.72
N PHE A 19 -20.06 -8.27 25.17
CA PHE A 19 -18.62 -8.34 25.39
C PHE A 19 -18.23 -8.45 26.87
N GLN A 20 -19.18 -8.28 27.80
CA GLN A 20 -18.92 -8.31 29.26
C GLN A 20 -17.82 -7.35 29.73
N GLU A 21 -17.57 -6.30 28.94
CA GLU A 21 -16.54 -5.29 29.18
C GLU A 21 -17.16 -3.90 29.40
N ASP A 22 -16.35 -3.00 29.96
CA ASP A 22 -16.74 -1.60 30.07
C ASP A 22 -16.95 -0.98 28.69
N PRO A 23 -18.10 -0.35 28.45
CA PRO A 23 -18.44 0.13 27.14
C PRO A 23 -17.65 1.40 26.80
N PRO A 24 -17.41 1.65 25.51
CA PRO A 24 -16.79 2.90 25.08
C PRO A 24 -17.58 4.12 25.55
N THR A 25 -16.87 5.22 25.79
CA THR A 25 -17.46 6.49 26.20
C THR A 25 -18.44 7.01 25.14
N ARG A 26 -19.46 7.77 25.56
CA ARG A 26 -20.45 8.41 24.68
C ARG A 26 -19.81 9.19 23.52
N LEU A 27 -18.71 9.90 23.79
CA LEU A 27 -17.96 10.63 22.77
C LEU A 27 -17.38 9.70 21.69
N THR A 28 -16.80 8.56 22.10
CA THR A 28 -16.24 7.57 21.17
C THR A 28 -17.35 6.95 20.32
N ILE A 29 -18.48 6.62 20.92
CA ILE A 29 -19.65 6.09 20.22
C ILE A 29 -20.15 7.08 19.16
N ASN A 30 -20.29 8.37 19.52
CA ASN A 30 -20.71 9.41 18.57
C ASN A 30 -19.68 9.58 17.45
N ARG A 31 -18.39 9.67 17.74
CA ARG A 31 -17.33 9.77 16.71
C ARG A 31 -17.36 8.59 15.73
N ILE A 32 -17.62 7.38 16.23
CA ILE A 32 -17.73 6.19 15.39
C ILE A 32 -18.99 6.28 14.51
N LYS A 33 -20.12 6.75 15.05
CA LYS A 33 -21.36 7.01 14.30
C LYS A 33 -21.15 8.07 13.21
N ASP A 34 -20.63 9.24 13.58
CA ASP A 34 -20.37 10.35 12.65
C ASP A 34 -19.43 9.92 11.52
N LYS A 35 -18.38 9.15 11.84
CA LYS A 35 -17.46 8.60 10.85
C LYS A 35 -18.16 7.65 9.88
N PHE A 36 -19.08 6.83 10.38
CA PHE A 36 -19.85 5.91 9.54
C PHE A 36 -20.85 6.65 8.66
N GLU A 37 -21.55 7.66 9.18
CA GLU A 37 -22.47 8.49 8.40
C GLU A 37 -21.74 9.29 7.32
N THR A 38 -20.54 9.79 7.62
CA THR A 38 -19.74 10.58 6.68
C THR A 38 -19.05 9.71 5.63
N ASN A 39 -18.41 8.61 6.04
CA ASN A 39 -17.51 7.83 5.17
C ASN A 39 -18.10 6.48 4.74
N GLY A 40 -19.26 6.08 5.26
CA GLY A 40 -19.86 4.76 5.03
C GLY A 40 -19.08 3.59 5.66
N THR A 41 -18.04 3.86 6.46
CA THR A 41 -17.15 2.83 7.00
C THR A 41 -16.68 3.12 8.42
N PHE A 42 -16.60 2.04 9.22
CA PHE A 42 -15.99 2.07 10.54
C PHE A 42 -14.46 1.90 10.50
N GLN A 43 -13.88 1.58 9.34
CA GLN A 43 -12.42 1.43 9.22
C GLN A 43 -11.73 2.78 9.36
N ASP A 44 -10.54 2.77 9.94
CA ASP A 44 -9.66 3.94 9.92
C ASP A 44 -8.95 4.00 8.57
N VAL A 45 -9.61 4.68 7.62
CA VAL A 45 -9.14 4.85 6.24
C VAL A 45 -7.80 5.61 6.20
N HIS A 46 -7.51 6.41 7.24
CA HIS A 46 -6.31 7.24 7.30
C HIS A 46 -5.15 6.61 8.09
N ARG A 47 -5.33 5.41 8.67
CA ARG A 47 -4.27 4.72 9.42
C ARG A 47 -2.98 4.50 8.61
N GLN A 48 -3.08 4.40 7.28
CA GLN A 48 -1.94 4.20 6.39
C GLN A 48 -1.31 5.50 5.88
N HIS A 49 -1.94 6.66 6.14
CA HIS A 49 -1.50 7.96 5.62
C HIS A 49 -0.60 8.75 6.59
N PHE A 50 -0.21 8.16 7.72
CA PHE A 50 0.67 8.83 8.69
C PHE A 50 2.12 8.87 8.18
N GLY A 51 2.52 10.03 7.64
CA GLY A 51 3.91 10.38 7.35
C GLY A 51 4.05 11.37 6.20
N ARG A 52 4.97 12.34 6.32
CA ARG A 52 5.31 13.27 5.22
C ARG A 52 5.82 12.45 4.02
N PRO A 53 5.26 12.64 2.81
CA PRO A 53 5.80 11.98 1.62
C PRO A 53 7.28 12.34 1.46
N ARG A 54 8.14 11.32 1.34
CA ARG A 54 9.57 11.54 1.18
C ARG A 54 9.83 12.01 -0.26
N THR A 55 10.44 13.19 -0.37
CA THR A 55 10.69 13.96 -1.60
C THR A 55 11.46 13.21 -2.68
N SER A 56 12.21 12.16 -2.33
CA SER A 56 12.92 11.30 -3.29
C SER A 56 12.01 10.42 -4.16
N THR A 57 10.70 10.51 -3.95
CA THR A 57 9.64 9.81 -4.68
C THR A 57 8.68 10.84 -5.30
N SER A 58 9.22 11.93 -5.86
CA SER A 58 8.41 12.89 -6.62
C SER A 58 7.78 12.19 -7.82
N PHE A 59 6.58 12.61 -8.23
CA PHE A 59 5.83 11.98 -9.32
C PHE A 59 6.70 11.82 -10.59
N THR A 60 7.42 12.88 -10.96
CA THR A 60 8.36 12.91 -12.10
C THR A 60 9.48 11.87 -11.99
N SER A 61 10.03 11.65 -10.79
CA SER A 61 11.07 10.64 -10.59
C SER A 61 10.53 9.21 -10.69
N GLN A 62 9.26 9.00 -10.28
CA GLN A 62 8.59 7.72 -10.41
C GLN A 62 8.31 7.39 -11.87
N GLU A 63 7.80 8.35 -12.62
CA GLU A 63 7.48 8.21 -14.03
C GLU A 63 8.71 7.84 -14.86
N ARG A 64 9.83 8.56 -14.68
CA ARG A 64 11.10 8.24 -15.36
C ARG A 64 11.61 6.84 -15.06
N VAL A 65 11.50 6.39 -13.81
CA VAL A 65 11.88 5.01 -13.42
C VAL A 65 10.96 4.01 -14.12
N LEU A 66 9.65 4.25 -14.14
CA LEU A 66 8.70 3.33 -14.76
C LEU A 66 8.86 3.28 -16.29
N GLU A 67 9.10 4.41 -16.95
CA GLU A 67 9.37 4.49 -18.40
C GLU A 67 10.58 3.62 -18.77
N SER A 68 11.69 3.76 -18.04
CA SER A 68 12.91 2.96 -18.27
C SER A 68 12.66 1.45 -18.16
N TYR A 69 11.79 1.02 -17.25
CA TYR A 69 11.41 -0.39 -17.10
C TYR A 69 10.36 -0.86 -18.12
N ARG A 70 9.57 0.04 -18.70
CA ARG A 70 8.66 -0.24 -19.81
C ARG A 70 9.43 -0.44 -21.11
N GLU A 71 10.37 0.46 -21.39
CA GLU A 71 11.21 0.41 -22.59
C GLU A 71 12.16 -0.77 -22.56
N THR A 72 12.81 -1.02 -21.41
CA THR A 72 13.79 -2.10 -21.26
C THR A 72 13.51 -2.88 -19.97
N SER A 73 12.73 -3.95 -20.12
CA SER A 73 12.27 -4.81 -19.01
C SER A 73 13.40 -5.53 -18.24
N LYS A 74 14.64 -5.53 -18.75
CA LYS A 74 15.81 -6.21 -18.20
C LYS A 74 16.74 -5.30 -17.37
N ASN A 75 16.36 -4.06 -17.09
CA ASN A 75 17.24 -3.11 -16.41
C ASN A 75 17.47 -3.44 -14.93
N SER A 76 18.74 -3.52 -14.53
CA SER A 76 19.13 -3.64 -13.12
C SER A 76 18.82 -2.34 -12.38
N VAL A 77 18.40 -2.43 -11.12
CA VAL A 77 18.20 -1.25 -10.25
C VAL A 77 19.45 -0.36 -10.19
N ARG A 78 20.64 -0.96 -10.28
CA ARG A 78 21.91 -0.20 -10.32
C ARG A 78 22.09 0.56 -11.63
N GLN A 79 21.67 -0.02 -12.74
CA GLN A 79 21.74 0.59 -14.06
C GLN A 79 20.77 1.77 -14.15
N THR A 80 19.51 1.55 -13.81
CA THR A 80 18.48 2.61 -13.75
C THR A 80 18.85 3.75 -12.80
N SER A 81 19.51 3.44 -11.68
CA SER A 81 20.04 4.45 -10.76
C SER A 81 21.06 5.37 -11.41
N ARG A 82 21.96 4.82 -12.24
CA ARG A 82 22.98 5.59 -12.97
C ARG A 82 22.36 6.42 -14.10
N GLU A 83 21.43 5.84 -14.86
CA GLU A 83 20.79 6.49 -16.01
C GLU A 83 19.89 7.66 -15.62
N ILE A 84 19.11 7.48 -14.55
CA ILE A 84 18.12 8.49 -14.12
C ILE A 84 18.72 9.47 -13.11
N GLY A 85 19.88 9.15 -12.52
CA GLY A 85 20.54 9.99 -11.51
C GLY A 85 19.86 9.94 -10.13
N ILE A 86 19.14 8.87 -9.84
CA ILE A 86 18.45 8.65 -8.56
C ILE A 86 19.19 7.61 -7.75
N ILE A 87 19.29 7.79 -6.43
CA ILE A 87 19.93 6.81 -5.54
C ILE A 87 19.22 5.45 -5.64
N LYS A 88 20.00 4.35 -5.75
CA LYS A 88 19.52 2.96 -5.84
C LYS A 88 18.40 2.62 -4.86
N SER A 89 18.51 3.08 -3.61
CA SER A 89 17.50 2.84 -2.55
C SER A 89 16.14 3.46 -2.89
N SER A 90 16.12 4.62 -3.53
CA SER A 90 14.91 5.30 -4.00
C SER A 90 14.29 4.57 -5.19
N VAL A 91 15.10 4.14 -6.17
CA VAL A 91 14.63 3.30 -7.30
C VAL A 91 13.96 2.02 -6.76
N HIS A 92 14.61 1.34 -5.82
CA HIS A 92 14.06 0.12 -5.21
C HIS A 92 12.74 0.38 -4.45
N ARG A 93 12.59 1.55 -3.82
CA ARG A 93 11.36 1.93 -3.13
C ARG A 93 10.23 2.23 -4.10
N ILE A 94 10.54 2.92 -5.20
CA ILE A 94 9.60 3.23 -6.29
C ILE A 94 9.06 1.92 -6.88
N LEU A 95 9.94 0.98 -7.24
CA LEU A 95 9.54 -0.31 -7.79
C LEU A 95 8.63 -1.10 -6.83
N ARG A 96 8.97 -1.15 -5.53
CA ARG A 96 8.13 -1.79 -4.51
C ARG A 96 6.76 -1.13 -4.39
N ARG A 97 6.70 0.21 -4.42
CA ARG A 97 5.44 0.97 -4.33
C ARG A 97 4.55 0.71 -5.54
N CYS A 98 5.13 0.62 -6.74
CA CYS A 98 4.42 0.39 -7.98
C CYS A 98 4.16 -1.11 -8.27
N ARG A 99 4.53 -2.02 -7.35
CA ARG A 99 4.42 -3.49 -7.49
C ARG A 99 5.17 -4.06 -8.71
N TRP A 100 6.21 -3.39 -9.17
CA TRP A 100 7.08 -3.90 -10.24
C TRP A 100 8.13 -4.85 -9.67
N LYS A 101 8.15 -6.08 -10.21
CA LYS A 101 9.22 -7.05 -9.94
C LYS A 101 10.27 -6.88 -11.04
N SER A 102 11.50 -6.55 -10.68
CA SER A 102 12.63 -6.59 -11.63
C SER A 102 12.85 -8.05 -12.03
N CYS A 103 12.61 -8.40 -13.29
CA CYS A 103 12.88 -9.73 -13.81
C CYS A 103 14.22 -9.70 -14.55
N ILE A 104 15.23 -10.40 -14.02
CA ILE A 104 16.42 -10.76 -14.79
C ILE A 104 16.22 -12.25 -15.13
N PRO A 105 15.68 -12.59 -16.31
CA PRO A 105 15.56 -13.99 -16.68
C PRO A 105 16.96 -14.57 -16.94
N THR A 106 17.34 -15.59 -16.18
CA THR A 106 18.50 -16.42 -16.49
C THR A 106 18.07 -17.43 -17.56
N ILE A 107 18.53 -17.25 -18.80
CA ILE A 107 18.33 -18.26 -19.84
C ILE A 107 19.29 -19.41 -19.52
N ALA A 108 18.75 -20.55 -19.06
CA ALA A 108 19.56 -21.64 -18.51
C ALA A 108 20.18 -22.56 -19.58
N GLN A 109 19.71 -22.54 -20.83
CA GLN A 109 20.23 -23.39 -21.90
C GLN A 109 20.10 -22.66 -23.25
N ALA A 110 21.22 -22.45 -23.93
CA ALA A 110 21.20 -22.32 -25.38
C ALA A 110 21.09 -23.75 -25.92
N MET A 111 19.97 -24.09 -26.57
CA MET A 111 19.88 -25.33 -27.34
C MET A 111 20.88 -25.19 -28.48
N ASN A 112 22.06 -25.80 -28.33
CA ASN A 112 23.03 -25.89 -29.41
C ASN A 112 22.49 -26.95 -30.37
N GLU A 113 22.01 -26.51 -31.55
CA GLU A 113 21.65 -27.39 -32.67
C GLU A 113 22.93 -27.99 -33.24
N GLY A 114 23.48 -29.00 -32.56
CA GLY A 114 24.80 -29.57 -32.90
C GLY A 114 24.97 -31.06 -32.66
N ASP A 115 24.01 -31.75 -32.04
CA ASP A 115 24.08 -33.21 -31.90
C ASP A 115 23.18 -33.87 -32.95
N SER A 116 23.77 -34.16 -34.11
CA SER A 116 23.26 -35.15 -35.07
C SER A 116 24.30 -36.27 -35.16
N ASP A 117 23.94 -37.46 -34.67
CA ASP A 117 24.67 -38.73 -34.84
C ASP A 117 24.50 -39.29 -36.26
#